data_AF-A0A849B2S6-F1
#
_entry.id   AF-A0A849B2S6-F1
#
_cell.length_a   1.000
_cell.length_b   1.000
_cell.length_c   1.000
_cell.angle_alpha   90.00
_cell.angle_beta   90.00
_cell.angle_gamma   90.00
#
_symmetry.space_group_name_H-M   'P 1'
#
loop_
_entity.id
_entity.type
_entity.pdbx_description
1 polymer ?
#
loop_
_entity_poly.entity_id
_entity_poly.type
_entity_poly.pdbx_seq_one_letter_code
_entity_poly.pdbx_strand_id
1 'polypeptide(L)' 'MSAYNTIARARKYEQGVPLALGATEIGAYIELYEVPCELHILVECVFALDNKHLDKAHKRLNSQVKKPS' A
#
# COMPACT_ATOMS: atom_id res chain seq x y z
N MET A 1 10.45 -4.69 2.91
CA MET A 1 9.27 -4.82 2.04
C MET A 1 8.27 -5.89 2.52
N SER A 2 8.67 -6.87 3.35
CA SER A 2 7.76 -7.96 3.78
C SER A 2 6.48 -7.46 4.47
N ALA A 3 6.59 -6.56 5.47
CA ALA A 3 5.43 -6.00 6.17
C ALA A 3 4.43 -5.31 5.22
N TYR A 4 4.89 -4.37 4.39
CA TYR A 4 4.04 -3.70 3.40
C TYR A 4 3.36 -4.70 2.45
N ASN A 5 4.09 -5.69 1.94
CA ASN A 5 3.52 -6.69 1.04
C ASN A 5 2.45 -7.54 1.73
N THR A 6 2.65 -7.91 3.00
CA THR A 6 1.66 -8.65 3.79
C THR A 6 0.42 -7.81 4.04
N ILE A 7 0.59 -6.57 4.49
CA ILE A 7 -0.53 -5.62 4.73
C ILE A 7 -1.29 -5.34 3.43
N ALA A 8 -0.60 -5.17 2.31
CA ALA A 8 -1.20 -4.91 1.00
C ALA A 8 -2.13 -6.03 0.52
N ARG A 9 -2.02 -7.27 1.04
CA ARG A 9 -2.95 -8.37 0.74
C ARG A 9 -4.32 -8.19 1.40
N ALA A 10 -4.40 -7.41 2.47
CA ALA A 10 -5.66 -7.09 3.13
C ALA A 10 -6.42 -5.95 2.44
N ARG A 11 -5.90 -5.43 1.31
CA ARG A 11 -6.52 -4.33 0.58
C ARG A 11 -7.93 -4.70 0.13
N LYS A 12 -8.87 -3.85 0.47
CA LYS A 12 -10.26 -3.95 0.06
C LYS A 12 -10.44 -3.38 -1.36
N TYR A 13 -11.42 -3.90 -2.08
CA TYR A 13 -11.77 -3.47 -3.41
C TYR A 13 -13.25 -3.13 -3.47
N GLU A 14 -13.57 -1.97 -4.05
CA GLU A 14 -14.95 -1.53 -4.29
C GLU A 14 -15.17 -1.43 -5.79
N GLN A 15 -16.07 -2.23 -6.36
CA GLN A 15 -16.32 -2.31 -7.81
C GLN A 15 -15.03 -2.53 -8.63
N GLY A 16 -14.08 -3.29 -8.08
CA GLY A 16 -12.77 -3.54 -8.71
C GLY A 16 -11.73 -2.44 -8.50
N VAL A 17 -12.10 -1.33 -7.85
CA VAL A 17 -11.19 -0.23 -7.50
C VAL A 17 -10.50 -0.53 -6.17
N PRO A 18 -9.16 -0.56 -6.10
CA PRO A 18 -8.44 -0.75 -4.84
C PRO A 18 -8.66 0.45 -3.91
N LEU A 19 -9.09 0.18 -2.67
CA LEU A 19 -9.16 1.20 -1.63
C LEU A 19 -7.78 1.42 -1.00
N ALA A 20 -7.56 2.59 -0.42
CA ALA A 20 -6.35 2.89 0.35
C ALA A 20 -6.23 1.93 1.55
N LEU A 21 -5.01 1.57 1.92
CA LEU A 21 -4.78 0.81 3.15
C LEU A 21 -5.13 1.69 4.36
N GLY A 22 -5.92 1.16 5.29
CA GLY A 22 -6.34 1.87 6.48
C GLY A 22 -5.47 1.54 7.70
N ALA A 23 -5.59 2.37 8.73
CA ALA A 23 -4.94 2.11 10.03
C ALA A 23 -5.43 0.80 10.67
N THR A 24 -6.64 0.34 10.34
CA THR A 24 -7.20 -0.93 10.84
C THR A 24 -6.37 -2.13 10.39
N GLU A 25 -6.08 -2.26 9.09
CA GLU A 25 -5.29 -3.40 8.58
C GLU A 25 -3.83 -3.34 9.06
N ILE A 26 -3.30 -2.12 9.25
CA ILE A 26 -1.93 -1.91 9.76
C ILE A 26 -1.84 -2.25 11.26
N GLY A 27 -2.84 -1.86 12.05
CA GLY A 27 -2.93 -2.20 13.47
C GLY A 27 -3.05 -3.71 13.70
N ALA A 28 -3.89 -4.39 12.92
CA ALA A 28 -4.00 -5.85 12.96
C ALA A 28 -2.67 -6.55 12.67
N TYR A 29 -1.84 -5.99 11.78
CA TYR A 29 -0.48 -6.51 11.53
C TYR A 29 0.45 -6.32 12.74
N ILE A 30 0.39 -5.15 13.41
CA ILE A 30 1.20 -4.91 14.61
C ILE A 30 0.82 -5.89 15.72
N GLU A 31 -0.49 -6.09 15.95
CA GLU A 31 -1.01 -7.00 16.97
C GLU A 31 -0.62 -8.46 16.67
N LEU A 32 -0.82 -8.91 15.43
CA LEU A 32 -0.56 -10.31 15.06
C LEU A 32 0.93 -10.69 15.12
N TYR A 33 1.82 -9.74 14.81
CA TYR A 33 3.27 -9.98 14.74
C TYR A 33 4.04 -9.37 15.92
N GLU A 34 3.33 -8.85 16.93
CA GLU A 34 3.90 -8.19 18.12
C GLU A 34 4.99 -7.17 17.74
N VAL A 35 4.72 -6.36 16.72
CA VAL A 35 5.72 -5.42 16.19
C VAL A 35 6.02 -4.36 17.25
N PRO A 36 7.29 -4.13 17.62
CA PRO A 36 7.66 -3.15 18.65
C PRO A 36 7.68 -1.74 18.06
N CYS A 37 6.53 -1.27 17.58
CA CYS A 37 6.37 0.01 16.90
C CYS A 37 4.99 0.59 17.20
N GLU A 38 4.91 1.91 17.36
CA GLU A 38 3.63 2.59 17.49
C GLU A 38 2.88 2.58 16.15
N LEU A 39 1.55 2.45 16.23
CA LEU A 39 0.69 2.38 15.05
C LEU A 39 0.92 3.56 14.09
N HIS A 40 1.00 4.78 14.63
CA HIS A 40 1.15 5.98 13.81
C HIS A 40 2.45 5.96 12.98
N ILE A 41 3.55 5.44 13.55
CA ILE A 41 4.84 5.32 12.86
C ILE A 41 4.73 4.34 11.69
N LEU A 42 4.12 3.17 11.92
CA LEU A 42 3.98 2.17 10.85
C LEU A 42 2.99 2.63 9.77
N VAL A 43 1.93 3.34 10.15
CA VAL A 43 0.97 3.96 9.21
C VAL A 43 1.68 4.91 8.25
N GLU A 44 2.49 5.84 8.77
CA GLU A 44 3.25 6.78 7.93
C GLU A 44 4.18 6.05 6.96
N CYS A 45 4.86 4.99 7.44
CA CYS A 45 5.74 4.18 6.60
C CYS A 45 4.98 3.45 5.49
N VAL A 46 3.83 2.84 5.81
CA VAL A 46 2.99 2.12 4.83
C VAL A 46 2.43 3.09 3.79
N PHE A 47 1.99 4.28 4.20
CA PHE A 47 1.45 5.29 3.27
C PHE A 47 2.53 5.80 2.31
N ALA A 48 3.73 6.07 2.81
CA ALA A 48 4.85 6.48 1.95
C ALA A 48 5.19 5.40 0.91
N LEU A 49 5.15 4.11 1.29
CA LEU A 49 5.38 3.01 0.37
C LEU A 49 4.23 2.83 -0.63
N ASP A 50 2.98 2.96 -0.19
CA ASP A 50 1.79 2.82 -1.03
C ASP A 50 1.75 3.92 -2.11
N ASN A 51 1.97 5.17 -1.71
CA ASN A 51 2.06 6.31 -2.63
C ASN A 51 3.16 6.11 -3.67
N LYS A 52 4.36 5.68 -3.24
CA LYS A 52 5.47 5.38 -4.16
C LYS A 52 5.13 4.23 -5.13
N HIS A 53 4.33 3.25 -4.70
CA HIS A 53 3.90 2.15 -5.55
C HIS A 53 2.88 2.63 -6.60
N LEU A 54 1.88 3.41 -6.18
CA LEU A 54 0.87 3.99 -7.06
C LEU A 54 1.49 4.97 -8.07
N ASP A 55 2.42 5.83 -7.63
CA ASP A 55 3.14 6.74 -8.52
C ASP A 55 3.92 6.01 -9.61
N LYS A 56 4.58 4.89 -9.27
CA LYS A 56 5.28 4.06 -10.26
C LYS A 56 4.31 3.43 -11.24
N ALA A 57 3.16 2.96 -10.78
CA ALA A 57 2.12 2.38 -11.64
C ALA A 57 1.58 3.44 -12.62
N HIS A 58 1.21 4.63 -12.11
CA HIS A 58 0.76 5.75 -12.92
C HIS A 58 1.79 6.18 -13.97
N LYS A 59 3.07 6.32 -13.58
CA LYS A 59 4.15 6.67 -14.52
C LYS A 59 4.33 5.62 -15.62
N ARG A 60 4.22 4.33 -15.30
CA ARG A 60 4.30 3.24 -16.28
C ARG A 60 3.16 3.29 -17.28
N LEU A 61 1.92 3.42 -16.80
CA LEU A 61 0.73 3.56 -17.65
C LEU A 61 0.88 4.76 -18.60
N ASN A 62 1.26 5.92 -18.07
CA ASN A 62 1.47 7.12 -18.88
C ASN A 62 2.63 6.99 -19.88
N SER A 63 3.68 6.22 -19.56
CA SER A 63 4.79 5.96 -20.49
C SER A 63 4.43 4.97 -21.61
N GLN A 64 3.52 4.02 -21.34
CA GLN A 64 3.04 3.06 -22.33
C GLN A 64 2.10 3.72 -23.35
N VAL A 65 1.28 4.68 -22.91
CA VAL A 65 0.40 5.47 -23.80
C VAL A 65 1.21 6.34 -24.78
N LYS A 66 2.47 6.66 -24.47
CA LYS A 66 3.34 7.52 -25.30
C LYS A 66 4.19 6.79 -26.33
N LYS A 67 4.11 5.46 -26.48
CA LYS A 67 4.77 4.77 -27.59
C LYS A 67 3.85 4.78 -28.82
N PRO A 68 4.16 5.55 -29.87
CA PRO A 68 3.46 5.41 -31.14
C PRO A 68 3.83 4.05 -31.74
N SER A 69 2.82 3.33 -32.24
CA SER A 69 2.98 2.18 -33.12
C SER A 69 3.67 2.56 -34.42
#